data_AF-A0A944FQK9-F1
#
_entry.id   AF-A0A944FQK9-F1
#
_cell.length_a   1.000
_cell.length_b   1.000
_cell.length_c   1.000
_cell.angle_alpha   90.00
_cell.angle_beta   90.00
_cell.angle_gamma   90.00
#
_symmetry.space_group_name_H-M   'P 1'
#
loop_
_entity.id
_entity.type
_entity.pdbx_description
1 polymer ?
#
loop_
_entity_poly.entity_id
_entity_poly.type
_entity_poly.pdbx_seq_one_letter_code
_entity_poly.pdbx_strand_id
1 'polypeptide(L)'
;MSEYKFEDLPGVVATLVEEIKGLRLALDKHFSADAVQPKDSWMTMTEFREFHPEHPAAPTVYGWIRRGLLPHYKKGKKLFFKRSEIEDWLNDARQLTDAEYEQEAVAYINNKRTRR
;
A
#
# COMPACT_ATOMS: atom_id res chain seq x y z
N MET A 1 1.09 -22.96 -34.45
CA MET A 1 0.17 -23.48 -33.41
C MET A 1 0.56 -24.92 -33.20
N SER A 2 0.97 -25.29 -31.99
CA SER A 2 1.18 -26.68 -31.61
C SER A 2 -0.14 -27.44 -31.76
N GLU A 3 -0.16 -28.44 -32.63
CA GLU A 3 -1.34 -29.27 -32.90
C GLU A 3 -1.34 -30.42 -31.88
N TYR A 4 -2.09 -30.26 -30.80
CA TYR A 4 -2.25 -31.31 -29.79
C TYR A 4 -3.28 -32.33 -30.27
N LYS A 5 -2.95 -33.62 -30.20
CA LYS A 5 -3.89 -34.71 -30.51
C LYS A 5 -4.62 -35.17 -29.25
N PHE A 6 -5.72 -35.89 -29.45
CA PHE A 6 -6.55 -36.40 -28.34
C PHE A 6 -5.75 -37.26 -27.35
N GLU A 7 -4.79 -38.06 -27.84
CA GLU A 7 -3.91 -38.88 -27.00
C GLU A 7 -2.96 -38.06 -26.11
N ASP A 8 -2.69 -36.80 -26.47
CA ASP A 8 -1.83 -35.90 -25.70
C ASP A 8 -2.58 -35.23 -24.53
N LEU A 9 -3.92 -35.36 -24.47
CA LEU A 9 -4.76 -34.70 -23.46
C LEU A 9 -4.34 -35.02 -22.01
N PRO A 10 -4.09 -36.28 -21.61
CA PRO A 10 -3.70 -36.56 -20.23
C PRO A 10 -2.38 -35.89 -19.84
N GLY A 11 -1.43 -35.80 -20.78
CA GLY A 11 -0.14 -35.15 -20.56
C GLY A 11 -0.28 -33.63 -20.43
N VAL A 12 -1.00 -33.00 -21.35
CA VAL A 12 -1.25 -31.54 -21.33
C VAL A 12 -2.04 -31.14 -20.08
N VAL A 13 -3.01 -31.95 -19.66
CA VAL A 13 -3.76 -31.69 -18.43
C VAL A 13 -2.87 -31.83 -17.19
N ALA A 14 -1.96 -32.80 -17.16
CA ALA A 14 -1.01 -32.94 -16.06
C ALA A 14 -0.09 -31.72 -15.92
N THR A 15 0.43 -31.19 -17.04
CA THR A 15 1.27 -29.98 -17.02
C THR A 15 0.47 -28.75 -16.56
N LEU A 16 -0.77 -28.60 -17.02
CA LEU A 16 -1.65 -27.53 -16.55
C LEU A 16 -1.94 -27.61 -15.05
N VAL A 17 -2.12 -28.82 -14.50
CA VAL A 17 -2.31 -29.01 -13.05
C VAL A 17 -1.08 -28.58 -12.26
N GLU A 18 0.12 -28.85 -12.76
CA GLU A 18 1.37 -28.39 -12.13
C GLU A 18 1.53 -26.87 -12.21
N GLU A 19 1.25 -26.27 -13.37
CA GLU A 19 1.29 -24.82 -13.54
C GLU A 19 0.27 -24.11 -12.64
N ILE A 20 -0.96 -24.63 -12.54
CA ILE A 20 -2.01 -24.09 -11.67
C ILE A 20 -1.58 -24.18 -10.19
N LYS A 21 -0.91 -25.27 -9.78
CA LYS A 21 -0.36 -25.39 -8.42
C LYS A 21 0.74 -24.35 -8.17
N GLY A 22 1.64 -24.16 -9.15
CA GLY A 22 2.69 -23.16 -9.08
C GLY A 22 2.13 -21.73 -8.96
N LEU A 23 1.13 -21.41 -9.78
CA LEU A 23 0.42 -20.13 -9.73
C LEU A 23 -0.28 -19.93 -8.39
N ARG A 24 -0.97 -20.94 -7.85
CA ARG A 24 -1.59 -20.86 -6.52
C ARG A 24 -0.56 -20.57 -5.42
N LEU A 25 0.59 -21.25 -5.42
CA LEU A 25 1.64 -21.01 -4.42
C LEU A 25 2.27 -19.62 -4.56
N ALA A 26 2.45 -19.13 -5.78
CA ALA A 26 2.94 -17.77 -6.02
C ALA A 26 1.92 -16.73 -5.55
N LEU A 27 0.63 -16.96 -5.85
CA LEU A 27 -0.49 -16.16 -5.39
C LEU A 27 -0.53 -16.13 -3.85
N ASP A 28 -0.53 -17.28 -3.18
CA ASP A 28 -0.56 -17.34 -1.72
C ASP A 28 0.62 -16.60 -1.08
N LYS A 29 1.83 -16.67 -1.65
CA LYS A 29 2.99 -15.90 -1.17
C LYS A 29 2.80 -14.39 -1.35
N HIS A 30 2.30 -13.95 -2.50
CA HIS A 30 2.13 -12.53 -2.80
C HIS A 30 0.98 -11.93 -1.97
N PHE A 31 -0.16 -12.63 -1.91
CA PHE A 31 -1.30 -12.19 -1.14
C PHE A 31 -1.12 -12.41 0.36
N SER A 32 -0.26 -13.31 0.84
CA SER A 32 0.12 -13.33 2.26
C SER A 32 1.09 -12.20 2.62
N ALA A 33 1.84 -11.66 1.66
CA ALA A 33 2.67 -10.47 1.88
C ALA A 33 1.82 -9.18 1.86
N ASP A 34 0.80 -9.11 1.00
CA ASP A 34 -0.09 -7.94 0.87
C ASP A 34 -1.33 -7.99 1.79
N ALA A 35 -1.78 -9.15 2.27
CA ALA A 35 -2.96 -9.30 3.15
C ALA A 35 -2.66 -9.21 4.65
N VAL A 36 -1.40 -8.93 5.03
CA VAL A 36 -1.08 -8.46 6.38
C VAL A 36 -1.04 -6.93 6.34
N GLN A 37 -2.14 -6.30 5.96
CA GLN A 37 -2.46 -5.00 6.53
C GLN A 37 -3.05 -5.31 7.90
N PRO A 38 -2.30 -5.13 9.00
CA PRO A 38 -2.80 -5.49 10.31
C PRO A 38 -3.89 -4.48 10.68
N LYS A 39 -5.13 -4.90 10.44
CA LYS A 39 -6.32 -4.63 11.27
C LYS A 39 -6.20 -3.33 12.05
N ASP A 40 -6.52 -2.20 11.41
CA ASP A 40 -6.75 -0.86 12.00
C ASP A 40 -6.43 -0.79 13.50
N SER A 41 -5.14 -0.87 13.82
CA SER A 41 -4.72 -0.94 15.22
C SER A 41 -4.75 0.48 15.74
N TRP A 42 -5.63 0.71 16.71
CA TRP A 42 -5.71 1.98 17.40
C TRP A 42 -4.47 2.16 18.26
N MET A 43 -3.83 3.31 18.12
CA MET A 43 -2.67 3.73 18.88
C MET A 43 -3.03 4.95 19.74
N THR A 44 -2.50 4.98 20.94
CA THR A 44 -2.53 6.12 21.86
C THR A 44 -1.39 7.09 21.54
N MET A 45 -1.36 8.25 22.21
CA MET A 45 -0.27 9.22 22.07
C MET A 45 1.12 8.62 22.36
N THR A 46 1.23 7.72 23.33
CA THR A 46 2.51 7.08 23.66
C THR A 46 2.94 6.14 22.55
N GLU A 47 2.05 5.26 22.11
CA GLU A 47 2.32 4.30 21.03
C GLU A 47 2.62 5.00 19.70
N PHE A 48 1.92 6.11 19.39
CA PHE A 48 2.23 6.93 18.21
C PHE A 48 3.67 7.46 18.24
N ARG A 49 4.14 7.92 19.40
CA ARG A 49 5.51 8.43 19.55
C ARG A 49 6.54 7.33 19.43
N GLU A 50 6.23 6.13 19.91
CA GLU A 50 7.09 4.95 19.73
C GLU A 50 7.08 4.44 18.30
N PHE A 51 5.95 4.56 17.60
CA PHE A 51 5.81 4.15 16.20
C PHE A 51 6.52 5.09 15.23
N HIS A 52 6.47 6.40 15.48
CA HIS A 52 7.04 7.40 14.58
C HIS A 52 8.58 7.34 14.57
N PRO A 53 9.25 7.28 13.40
CA PRO A 53 10.71 7.08 13.30
C PRO A 53 11.55 8.08 14.11
N GLU A 54 11.14 9.35 14.13
CA GLU A 54 11.85 10.42 14.87
C GLU A 54 11.49 10.53 16.36
N HIS A 55 10.60 9.68 16.87
CA HIS A 55 10.11 9.70 18.26
C HIS A 55 9.78 11.11 18.81
N PRO A 56 8.85 11.85 18.16
CA PRO A 56 8.58 13.25 18.48
C PRO A 56 8.09 13.42 19.93
N ALA A 57 8.43 14.55 20.53
CA ALA A 57 7.91 14.92 21.84
C ALA A 57 6.40 15.22 21.76
N ALA A 58 5.65 14.96 22.84
CA ALA A 58 4.20 15.18 22.86
C ALA A 58 3.78 16.60 22.45
N PRO A 59 4.47 17.70 22.86
CA PRO A 59 4.16 19.06 22.40
C PRO A 59 4.22 19.21 20.87
N THR A 60 5.17 18.55 20.22
CA THR A 60 5.31 18.57 18.75
C THR A 60 4.11 17.91 18.09
N VAL A 61 3.69 16.75 18.60
CA VAL A 61 2.50 16.04 18.11
C VAL A 61 1.23 16.89 18.29
N TYR A 62 1.07 17.52 19.46
CA TYR A 62 -0.02 18.48 19.67
C TYR A 62 0.04 19.67 18.69
N GLY A 63 1.25 20.13 18.36
CA GLY A 63 1.48 21.15 17.35
C GLY A 63 1.01 20.73 15.95
N TRP A 64 1.29 19.50 15.53
CA TRP A 64 0.81 18.94 14.26
C TRP A 64 -0.72 18.82 14.22
N ILE A 65 -1.32 18.31 15.30
CA ILE A 65 -2.77 18.19 15.43
C ILE A 65 -3.44 19.56 15.34
N ARG A 66 -2.92 20.56 16.07
CA ARG A 66 -3.46 21.92 16.06
C ARG A 66 -3.40 22.57 14.66
N ARG A 67 -2.35 22.28 13.89
CA ARG A 67 -2.19 22.76 12.52
C ARG A 67 -2.99 21.96 11.49
N GLY A 68 -3.66 20.88 11.89
CA GLY A 68 -4.39 20.00 10.98
C GLY A 68 -3.49 19.17 10.06
N LEU A 69 -2.23 18.97 10.44
CA LEU A 69 -1.26 18.21 9.63
C LEU A 69 -1.32 16.71 9.90
N LEU A 70 -1.74 16.30 11.10
CA LEU A 70 -1.72 14.90 11.55
C LEU A 70 -3.14 14.34 11.65
N PRO A 71 -3.45 13.22 10.94
CA PRO A 71 -4.69 12.48 11.12
C PRO A 71 -4.84 12.02 12.57
N HIS A 72 -5.97 12.31 13.21
CA HIS A 72 -6.22 11.94 14.60
C HIS A 72 -7.70 11.79 14.90
N TYR A 73 -7.98 10.99 15.92
CA TYR A 73 -9.32 10.77 16.45
C TYR A 73 -9.36 11.23 17.91
N LYS A 74 -10.38 12.02 18.25
CA LYS A 74 -10.55 12.55 19.60
C LYS A 74 -11.81 11.98 20.24
N LYS A 75 -11.65 11.37 21.43
CA LYS A 75 -12.78 10.95 22.28
C LYS A 75 -12.61 11.55 23.67
N GLY A 76 -13.37 12.61 23.95
CA GLY A 76 -13.23 13.39 25.18
C GLY A 76 -11.85 14.06 25.29
N LYS A 77 -11.10 13.71 26.34
CA LYS A 77 -9.73 14.21 26.59
C LYS A 77 -8.63 13.32 25.98
N LYS A 78 -8.97 12.17 25.40
CA LYS A 78 -8.01 11.22 24.84
C LYS A 78 -7.91 11.38 23.32
N LEU A 79 -6.69 11.20 22.81
CA LEU A 79 -6.35 11.16 21.39
C LEU A 79 -6.00 9.73 21.00
N PHE A 80 -6.45 9.35 19.81
CA PHE A 80 -6.22 8.06 19.19
C PHE A 80 -5.79 8.25 17.75
N PHE A 81 -5.00 7.31 17.25
CA PHE A 81 -4.45 7.30 15.90
C PHE A 81 -4.70 5.92 15.31
N LYS A 82 -5.04 5.84 14.02
CA LYS A 82 -5.03 4.57 13.32
C LYS A 82 -3.65 4.36 12.74
N ARG A 83 -3.06 3.19 12.95
CA ARG A 83 -1.73 2.87 12.42
C ARG A 83 -1.64 3.02 10.90
N SER A 84 -2.62 2.50 10.17
CA SER A 84 -2.77 2.62 8.72
C SER A 84 -2.70 4.08 8.24
N GLU A 85 -3.50 4.96 8.84
CA GLU A 85 -3.50 6.39 8.47
C GLU A 85 -2.18 7.10 8.76
N ILE A 86 -1.46 6.69 9.80
CA ILE A 86 -0.14 7.25 10.10
C ILE A 86 0.90 6.73 9.12
N GLU A 87 0.84 5.47 8.72
CA GLU A 87 1.70 4.90 7.67
C GLU A 87 1.47 5.62 6.34
N ASP A 88 0.21 5.81 5.94
CA ASP A 88 -0.15 6.56 4.73
C ASP A 88 0.31 8.02 4.82
N TRP A 89 0.16 8.66 5.97
CA TRP A 89 0.62 10.03 6.19
C TRP A 89 2.15 10.17 6.09
N LEU A 90 2.91 9.19 6.60
CA LEU A 90 4.37 9.15 6.44
C LEU A 90 4.76 8.92 4.98
N ASN A 91 3.99 8.09 4.25
CA ASN A 91 4.21 7.84 2.83
C ASN A 91 3.84 9.05 1.95
N ASP A 92 2.85 9.84 2.32
CA ASP A 92 2.45 11.05 1.59
C ASP A 92 3.52 12.15 1.66
N ALA A 93 4.35 12.16 2.72
CA ALA A 93 5.53 13.03 2.80
C ALA A 93 6.64 12.66 1.80
N ARG A 94 6.49 11.55 1.06
CA ARG A 94 7.43 11.12 0.01
C ARG A 94 7.51 12.20 -1.06
N GLN A 95 8.72 12.76 -1.22
CA GLN A 95 9.02 13.59 -2.37
C GLN A 95 9.14 12.71 -3.61
N LEU A 96 8.38 13.03 -4.65
CA LEU A 96 8.51 12.39 -5.96
C LEU A 96 9.90 12.64 -6.51
N THR A 97 10.43 11.65 -7.22
CA THR A 97 11.70 11.78 -7.93
C THR A 97 11.53 12.57 -9.23
N ASP A 98 12.60 13.18 -9.73
CA ASP A 98 12.58 13.95 -10.99
C ASP A 98 11.99 13.13 -12.15
N ALA A 99 12.32 11.83 -12.22
CA ALA A 99 11.79 10.92 -13.24
C ALA A 99 10.26 10.70 -13.12
N GLU A 100 9.71 10.69 -11.92
CA GLU A 100 8.27 10.56 -11.70
C GLU A 100 7.54 11.86 -12.08
N TYR A 101 8.13 13.03 -11.76
CA TYR A 101 7.61 14.31 -12.21
C TYR A 101 7.60 14.44 -13.74
N GLU A 102 8.65 13.99 -14.42
CA GLU A 102 8.72 13.97 -15.88
C GLU A 102 7.61 13.09 -16.48
N GLN A 103 7.37 11.90 -15.91
CA GLN A 103 6.32 11.01 -16.35
C GLN A 103 4.92 11.62 -16.15
N GLU A 104 4.67 12.27 -15.02
CA GLU A 104 3.40 12.94 -14.75
C GLU A 104 3.17 14.12 -15.71
N ALA A 105 4.20 14.91 -15.99
CA ALA A 105 4.14 16.00 -16.96
C ALA A 105 3.82 15.50 -18.38
N VAL A 106 4.45 14.40 -18.81
CA VAL A 106 4.17 13.75 -20.10
C VAL A 106 2.73 13.23 -20.14
N ALA A 107 2.28 12.57 -19.08
CA ALA A 107 0.90 12.07 -18.97
C ALA A 107 -0.14 13.19 -19.03
N TYR A 108 0.11 14.31 -18.36
CA TYR A 108 -0.75 15.50 -18.39
C TYR A 108 -0.88 16.09 -19.80
N ILE A 109 0.24 16.26 -20.51
CA ILE A 109 0.25 16.78 -21.88
C ILE A 109 -0.52 15.83 -22.82
N ASN A 110 -0.29 14.52 -22.69
CA ASN A 110 -0.97 13.52 -23.50
C ASN A 110 -2.49 13.54 -23.28
N ASN A 111 -2.95 13.57 -22.03
CA ASN A 111 -4.37 13.66 -21.69
C ASN A 111 -5.06 14.95 -22.17
N LYS A 112 -4.34 16.07 -22.24
CA LYS A 112 -4.86 17.31 -22.83
C LYS A 112 -5.02 17.23 -24.35
N ARG A 113 -4.18 16.44 -25.03
CA ARG A 113 -4.24 16.25 -26.49
C ARG A 113 -5.40 15.34 -26.91
N THR A 114 -5.72 14.30 -26.13
CA THR A 114 -6.83 13.37 -26.41
C THR A 114 -8.22 13.95 -26.17
N ARG A 115 -8.32 15.08 -25.45
CA ARG A 115 -9.60 15.77 -25.16
C ARG A 115 -9.93 16.91 -26.14
N ARG A 116 -9.09 17.14 -27.16
CA ARG A 116 -9.37 18.02 -28.30
C ARG A 116 -9.84 17.19 -29.48
#